data_AF-X1PIE5-F1
#
_entry.id   AF-X1PIE5-F1
#
_cell.length_a   1.000
_cell.length_b   1.000
_cell.length_c   1.000
_cell.angle_alpha   90.00
_cell.angle_beta   90.00
_cell.angle_gamma   90.00
#
_symmetry.space_group_name_H-M   'P 1'
#
loop_
_entity.id
_entity.type
_entity.pdbx_description
1 polymer ?
#
loop_
_entity_poly.entity_id
_entity_poly.type
_entity_poly.pdbx_seq_one_letter_code
_entity_poly.pdbx_strand_id
1 'polypeptide(L)' 'MNVELRILNKKTEKDVKELYGYEVGIDLEELPPMATFKIDDPQEFVK' A
#
# COMPACT_ATOMS: atom_id res chain seq x y z
N MET A 1 -22.95 2.93 8.62
CA MET A 1 -21.80 2.09 8.21
C MET A 1 -20.96 1.79 9.46
N ASN A 2 -21.01 0.56 9.97
CA ASN A 2 -20.07 0.09 10.99
C ASN A 2 -18.89 -0.55 10.25
N VAL A 3 -17.85 0.22 9.95
CA VAL A 3 -16.62 -0.32 9.37
C VAL A 3 -15.70 -0.73 10.51
N GLU A 4 -15.41 -2.02 10.60
CA GLU A 4 -14.42 -2.54 11.53
C GLU A 4 -13.02 -2.14 11.07
N LEU A 5 -12.56 -0.97 11.54
CA LEU A 5 -11.28 -0.37 11.19
C LEU A 5 -10.10 -1.32 11.40
N ARG A 6 -10.18 -2.19 12.42
CA ARG A 6 -9.15 -3.19 12.69
C ARG A 6 -9.02 -4.22 11.57
N ILE A 7 -10.13 -4.67 11.00
CA ILE A 7 -10.14 -5.64 9.90
C ILE A 7 -9.62 -4.95 8.64
N LEU A 8 -10.08 -3.72 8.40
CA LEU A 8 -9.66 -2.92 7.26
C LEU A 8 -8.13 -2.71 7.28
N ASN A 9 -7.58 -2.26 8.40
CA ASN A 9 -6.14 -2.02 8.52
C ASN A 9 -5.33 -3.31 8.30
N LYS A 10 -5.77 -4.45 8.84
CA LYS A 10 -5.11 -5.74 8.60
C LYS A 10 -5.14 -6.17 7.14
N LYS A 11 -6.25 -5.91 6.43
CA LYS A 11 -6.35 -6.21 5.01
C LYS A 11 -5.43 -5.30 4.21
N THR A 12 -5.45 -4.00 4.49
CA THR A 12 -4.58 -3.02 3.83
C THR A 12 -3.11 -3.34 4.02
N GLU A 13 -2.68 -3.71 5.24
CA GLU A 13 -1.30 -4.11 5.51
C GLU A 13 -0.87 -5.31 4.65
N LYS A 14 -1.72 -6.34 4.55
CA LYS A 14 -1.47 -7.50 3.69
C LYS A 14 -1.41 -7.14 2.22
N ASP A 15 -2.42 -6.42 1.73
CA ASP A 15 -2.51 -6.01 0.33
C ASP A 15 -1.28 -5.18 -0.06
N VAL A 16 -0.83 -4.27 0.81
CA VAL A 16 0.35 -3.43 0.57
C VAL A 16 1.63 -4.26 0.52
N LYS A 17 1.78 -5.24 1.41
CA LYS A 17 2.92 -6.16 1.40
C LYS A 17 2.92 -7.07 0.17
N GLU A 18 1.77 -7.59 -0.24
CA GLU A 18 1.65 -8.51 -1.38
C GLU A 18 1.83 -7.78 -2.72
N LEU A 19 1.27 -6.58 -2.86
CA LEU A 19 1.30 -5.82 -4.12
C LEU A 19 2.58 -5.00 -4.30
N TYR A 20 3.17 -4.49 -3.21
CA TYR A 20 4.28 -3.54 -3.27
C TYR A 20 5.51 -4.00 -2.49
N GLY A 21 5.46 -5.14 -1.79
CA GLY A 21 6.59 -5.62 -0.98
C GLY A 21 6.90 -4.75 0.25
N TYR A 22 6.08 -3.74 0.53
CA TYR A 22 6.31 -2.73 1.55
C TYR A 22 5.73 -3.17 2.90
N GLU A 23 6.52 -3.04 3.97
CA GLU A 23 6.08 -3.38 5.33
C GLU A 23 6.12 -2.15 6.24
N VAL A 24 4.93 -1.75 6.72
CA VAL A 24 4.74 -0.52 7.50
C VAL A 24 5.50 -0.61 8.83
N GLY A 25 6.39 0.35 9.08
CA GLY A 25 7.07 0.49 10.38
C GLY A 25 8.31 -0.38 10.57
N ILE A 26 8.79 -1.04 9.51
CA ILE A 26 10.11 -1.71 9.50
C ILE A 26 11.21 -0.70 9.23
N ASP A 27 11.01 0.18 8.25
CA ASP A 27 12.02 1.13 7.80
C ASP A 27 11.41 2.55 7.76
N LEU A 28 12.15 3.53 8.32
CA LEU A 28 11.72 4.93 8.39
C LEU A 28 12.15 5.73 7.16
N GLU A 29 13.11 5.22 6.38
CA GLU A 29 13.61 5.82 5.15
C GLU A 29 12.86 5.28 3.92
N GLU A 30 12.29 4.07 4.01
CA GLU A 30 11.46 3.50 2.95
C GLU A 30 10.19 4.31 2.73
N LEU A 31 10.04 4.83 1.52
CA LEU A 31 8.87 5.63 1.13
C LEU A 31 7.64 4.72 0.96
N PRO A 32 6.48 5.09 1.52
CA PRO A 32 5.27 4.31 1.36
C PRO A 32 4.86 4.28 -0.12
N PRO A 33 4.20 3.20 -0.60
CA PRO A 33 3.77 3.07 -2.00
C PRO A 33 2.88 4.23 -2.48
N MET A 34 2.16 4.86 -1.55
CA MET A 34 1.33 6.03 -1.84
C MET A 34 2.14 7.30 -2.15
N ALA A 35 3.42 7.35 -1.77
CA ALA A 35 4.34 8.45 -2.02
C ALA A 35 5.29 8.16 -3.20
N THR A 36 5.29 6.95 -3.76
CA THR A 36 6.17 6.55 -4.86
C THR A 36 5.50 6.61 -6.24
N PHE A 37 4.38 7.32 -6.38
CA PHE A 37 3.67 7.48 -7.65
C PHE A 37 4.56 8.11 -8.73
N LYS A 38 4.57 7.53 -9.94
CA LYS A 38 5.29 8.04 -11.12
C LYS A 38 4.33 8.15 -12.30
N ILE A 39 4.42 9.24 -13.05
CA ILE A 39 3.55 9.51 -14.21
C ILE A 39 3.75 8.49 -15.34
N ASP A 40 4.96 7.93 -15.44
CA ASP A 40 5.37 6.93 -16.44
C ASP A 40 5.22 5.49 -15.89
N ASP A 41 4.57 5.30 -14.73
CA ASP A 41 4.45 3.98 -14.13
C ASP A 41 3.53 3.11 -15.00
N PRO A 42 4.02 1.99 -15.56
CA PRO A 42 3.27 1.15 -16.50
C PRO A 42 2.25 0.26 -15.76
N GLN A 43 1.68 0.72 -14.65
CA GLN A 43 0.73 -0.07 -13.87
C GLN A 43 -0.47 -0.46 -14.74
N GLU A 44 -0.80 -1.75 -14.74
CA GLU A 44 -1.82 -2.32 -15.63
C GLU A 44 -3.23 -1.72 -15.45
N PHE A 45 -3.50 -1.01 -14.36
CA PHE A 45 -4.77 -0.32 -14.13
C PHE A 45 -4.89 1.04 -14.85
N VAL A 46 -3.79 1.62 -15.34
CA VAL A 46 -3.78 2.88 -16.12
C VAL A 46 -3.88 2.55 -17.61
N LYS A 47 -4.97 1.87 -18.01
CA LYS A 47 -5.34 1.64 -19.42
C LYS A 47 -6.38 2.63 -19.90
#